data_AF-A0A959D7X0-F1
#
_entry.id   AF-A0A959D7X0-F1
#
_cell.length_a   1.000
_cell.length_b   1.000
_cell.length_c   1.000
_cell.angle_alpha   90.00
_cell.angle_beta   90.00
_cell.angle_gamma   90.00
#
_symmetry.space_group_name_H-M   'P 1'
#
loop_
_entity.id
_entity.type
_entity.pdbx_description
1 polymer ?
#
loop_
_entity_poly.entity_id
_entity_poly.type
_entity_poly.pdbx_seq_one_letter_code
_entity_poly.pdbx_strand_id
1 'polypeptide(L)'
;EQRYLYTKAKPQVEELLANFDSLAILWFDRGLYTPQQAQEFIDLIHRRQPWCLINGRVGSYGQELLGDYQNMNDNGMPPGGIEEYWETPQTLNETWGYSRFDHNWKPASEIIEKLATVASRGGNYLLNVGPDGEGVIPEESEKALRQVGRWMQQNSESIYGTTGSPFLDIPWGYCTVKGNRLYLHVFDPPEDGALILEGLTTAVTAAHLLADPQQKLLFTQDGTTLRFELPPILPDTINTVLVVDLAGPPEVLPPVIQADENGAFLLDHYTAQTYGATVKRFNRKGKFHLSKWAAPQDSAVWYFEVERPQRYELSIAYAVQPEWAGQPFVVRLNGQEIKAQVEETGDWYDYQTFVLDTIAILRAGQQKLTICPAEELLGYLMYFKAIELKPVN
;
A
#
# COMPACT_ATOMS: atom_id res chain seq x y z
N GLU A 1 28.42 -3.91 -21.37
CA GLU A 1 27.69 -3.72 -20.09
C GLU A 1 28.43 -4.29 -18.89
N GLN A 2 28.80 -5.59 -18.86
CA GLN A 2 29.57 -6.17 -17.74
C GLN A 2 30.86 -5.40 -17.40
N ARG A 3 31.64 -4.97 -18.41
CA ARG A 3 32.82 -4.13 -18.17
C ARG A 3 32.50 -2.85 -17.39
N TYR A 4 31.44 -2.13 -17.77
CA TYR A 4 31.03 -0.91 -17.07
C TYR A 4 30.67 -1.19 -15.61
N LEU A 5 29.91 -2.25 -15.34
CA LEU A 5 29.55 -2.62 -13.97
C LEU A 5 30.77 -2.86 -13.09
N TYR A 6 31.73 -3.65 -13.56
CA TYR A 6 32.86 -4.07 -12.73
C TYR A 6 34.04 -3.11 -12.73
N THR A 7 34.23 -2.32 -13.79
CA THR A 7 35.36 -1.37 -13.87
C THR A 7 34.97 0.06 -13.55
N LYS A 8 33.67 0.37 -13.40
CA LYS A 8 33.20 1.73 -13.10
C LYS A 8 32.15 1.76 -11.99
N ALA A 9 30.98 1.14 -12.18
CA ALA A 9 29.87 1.28 -11.24
C ALA A 9 30.19 0.70 -9.85
N LYS A 10 30.67 -0.55 -9.78
CA LYS A 10 31.02 -1.21 -8.52
C LYS A 10 32.17 -0.49 -7.79
N PRO A 11 33.29 -0.10 -8.45
CA PRO A 11 34.30 0.75 -7.82
C PRO A 11 33.76 2.09 -7.29
N GLN A 12 32.80 2.73 -7.97
CA GLN A 12 32.19 3.98 -7.49
C GLN A 12 31.30 3.75 -6.27
N VAL A 13 30.56 2.64 -6.21
CA VAL A 13 29.82 2.26 -5.00
C VAL A 13 30.79 2.02 -3.84
N GLU A 14 31.92 1.33 -4.08
CA GLU A 14 32.97 1.16 -3.06
C GLU A 14 33.56 2.49 -2.58
N GLU A 15 33.82 3.42 -3.50
CA GLU A 15 34.30 4.77 -3.18
C GLU A 15 33.30 5.54 -2.31
N LEU A 16 32.01 5.52 -2.65
CA LEU A 16 30.96 6.15 -1.83
C LEU A 16 30.88 5.53 -0.43
N LEU A 17 30.89 4.20 -0.34
CA LEU A 17 30.84 3.48 0.94
C LEU A 17 32.08 3.74 1.82
N ALA A 18 33.23 4.04 1.21
CA ALA A 18 34.47 4.35 1.91
C ALA A 18 34.57 5.83 2.32
N ASN A 19 33.98 6.74 1.54
CA ASN A 19 34.07 8.18 1.79
C ASN A 19 32.95 8.71 2.71
N PHE A 20 31.85 7.98 2.86
CA PHE A 20 30.70 8.38 3.69
C PHE A 20 30.40 7.32 4.74
N ASP A 21 30.84 7.51 5.99
CA ASP A 21 30.83 6.49 7.05
C ASP A 21 29.45 6.06 7.56
N SER A 22 28.37 6.75 7.20
CA SER A 22 27.03 6.51 7.77
C SER A 22 25.94 6.76 6.73
N LEU A 23 26.06 6.12 5.56
CA LEU A 23 24.99 6.14 4.58
C LEU A 23 23.78 5.40 5.16
N ALA A 24 22.65 6.10 5.26
CA ALA A 24 21.40 5.52 5.72
C ALA A 24 20.71 4.71 4.61
N ILE A 25 20.77 5.21 3.37
CA ILE A 25 20.15 4.61 2.19
C ILE A 25 21.09 4.76 0.99
N LEU A 26 21.23 3.70 0.19
CA LEU A 26 21.75 3.77 -1.18
C LEU A 26 20.62 3.44 -2.16
N TRP A 27 20.14 4.48 -2.85
CA TRP A 27 18.98 4.41 -3.72
C TRP A 27 19.41 4.24 -5.18
N PHE A 28 19.14 3.08 -5.77
CA PHE A 28 19.44 2.74 -7.16
C PHE A 28 18.32 3.20 -8.10
N ASP A 29 18.71 3.66 -9.29
CA ASP A 29 17.80 3.83 -10.42
C ASP A 29 18.13 2.84 -11.55
N ARG A 30 17.11 2.43 -12.30
CA ARG A 30 17.16 1.49 -13.45
C ARG A 30 17.71 0.07 -13.15
N GLY A 31 18.21 -0.19 -11.95
CA GLY A 31 18.59 -1.50 -11.43
C GLY A 31 19.74 -2.18 -12.16
N LEU A 32 20.09 -3.38 -11.67
CA LEU A 32 21.08 -4.25 -12.30
C LEU A 32 20.39 -5.19 -13.29
N TYR A 33 21.14 -5.64 -14.31
CA TYR A 33 20.57 -6.41 -15.42
C TYR A 33 20.13 -7.82 -15.02
N THR A 34 20.78 -8.41 -14.02
CA THR A 34 20.45 -9.76 -13.54
C THR A 34 20.33 -9.80 -12.02
N PRO A 35 19.53 -10.73 -11.46
CA PRO A 35 19.43 -10.91 -10.01
C PRO A 35 20.79 -11.17 -9.36
N GLN A 36 21.68 -11.93 -10.01
CA GLN A 36 23.01 -12.22 -9.49
C GLN A 36 23.86 -10.96 -9.37
N GLN A 37 23.79 -10.06 -10.36
CA GLN A 37 24.49 -8.77 -10.31
C GLN A 37 23.93 -7.88 -9.21
N ALA A 38 22.60 -7.82 -9.06
CA ALA A 38 21.97 -7.08 -7.97
C ALA A 38 22.44 -7.60 -6.61
N GLN A 39 22.46 -8.93 -6.43
CA GLN A 39 22.92 -9.56 -5.19
C GLN A 39 24.39 -9.22 -4.89
N GLU A 40 25.27 -9.20 -5.90
CA GLU A 40 26.67 -8.80 -5.68
C GLU A 40 26.83 -7.37 -5.15
N PHE A 41 25.98 -6.43 -5.60
CA PHE A 41 25.98 -5.05 -5.12
C PHE A 41 25.39 -4.95 -3.72
N ILE A 42 24.30 -5.67 -3.44
CA ILE A 42 23.70 -5.78 -2.10
C ILE A 42 24.73 -6.31 -1.10
N ASP A 43 25.37 -7.44 -1.42
CA ASP A 43 26.38 -8.07 -0.57
C ASP A 43 27.57 -7.14 -0.34
N LEU A 44 27.98 -6.38 -1.37
CA LEU A 44 29.03 -5.37 -1.21
C LEU A 44 28.64 -4.29 -0.20
N ILE A 45 27.44 -3.71 -0.36
CA ILE A 45 26.94 -2.64 0.50
C ILE A 45 26.82 -3.14 1.94
N HIS A 46 26.14 -4.25 2.16
CA HIS A 46 25.91 -4.78 3.52
C HIS A 46 27.20 -5.31 4.19
N ARG A 47 28.19 -5.78 3.43
CA ARG A 47 29.52 -6.10 4.01
C ARG A 47 30.26 -4.87 4.52
N ARG A 48 30.03 -3.69 3.92
CA ARG A 48 30.72 -2.44 4.28
C ARG A 48 29.94 -1.62 5.31
N GLN A 49 28.64 -1.48 5.08
CA GLN A 49 27.71 -0.72 5.92
C GLN A 49 26.43 -1.54 6.10
N PRO A 50 26.38 -2.47 7.08
CA PRO A 50 25.27 -3.41 7.26
C PRO A 50 23.93 -2.76 7.65
N TRP A 51 23.93 -1.47 8.01
CA TRP A 51 22.72 -0.70 8.31
C TRP A 51 22.17 0.08 7.11
N CYS A 52 22.92 0.16 6.01
CA CYS A 52 22.56 0.98 4.86
C CYS A 52 21.43 0.30 4.08
N LEU A 53 20.26 0.93 4.05
CA LEU A 53 19.10 0.41 3.33
C LEU A 53 19.28 0.54 1.82
N ILE A 54 18.78 -0.45 1.09
CA ILE A 54 18.85 -0.55 -0.35
C ILE A 54 17.43 -0.60 -0.89
N ASN A 55 17.09 0.31 -1.80
CA ASN A 55 15.76 0.34 -2.39
C ASN A 55 15.52 -0.84 -3.34
N GLY A 56 14.25 -1.23 -3.50
CA GLY A 56 13.84 -2.35 -4.33
C GLY A 56 14.08 -2.19 -5.84
N ARG A 57 14.54 -1.01 -6.30
CA ARG A 57 15.00 -0.78 -7.68
C ARG A 57 16.43 -1.25 -7.94
N VAL A 58 17.17 -1.76 -6.95
CA VAL A 58 18.47 -2.42 -7.19
C VAL A 58 18.31 -3.64 -8.11
N GLY A 59 17.20 -4.38 -7.96
CA GLY A 59 16.80 -5.42 -8.89
C GLY A 59 15.99 -4.89 -10.07
N SER A 60 15.68 -5.78 -11.02
CA SER A 60 14.71 -5.47 -12.07
C SER A 60 13.28 -5.47 -11.50
N TYR A 61 12.38 -4.69 -12.08
CA TYR A 61 10.94 -4.77 -11.77
C TYR A 61 10.27 -6.03 -12.29
N GLY A 62 10.96 -6.83 -13.10
CA GLY A 62 10.47 -8.09 -13.68
C GLY A 62 10.65 -9.32 -12.78
N GLN A 63 10.97 -9.16 -11.51
CA GLN A 63 11.34 -10.26 -10.60
C GLN A 63 10.89 -9.95 -9.16
N GLU A 64 11.04 -10.94 -8.29
CA GLU A 64 10.87 -10.79 -6.84
C GLU A 64 11.75 -9.69 -6.23
N LEU A 65 11.34 -9.18 -5.06
CA LEU A 65 12.06 -8.13 -4.35
C LEU A 65 13.42 -8.58 -3.82
N LEU A 66 14.48 -7.86 -4.20
CA LEU A 66 15.85 -8.07 -3.70
C LEU A 66 16.34 -6.99 -2.71
N GLY A 67 15.85 -5.74 -2.82
CA GLY A 67 16.18 -4.68 -1.87
C GLY A 67 15.36 -4.78 -0.58
N ASP A 68 15.63 -3.88 0.37
CA ASP A 68 15.04 -3.93 1.71
C ASP A 68 13.60 -3.41 1.76
N TYR A 69 13.16 -2.65 0.75
CA TYR A 69 11.81 -2.11 0.65
C TYR A 69 11.36 -1.93 -0.80
N GLN A 70 10.05 -1.89 -1.03
CA GLN A 70 9.47 -1.68 -2.36
C GLN A 70 9.53 -0.22 -2.80
N ASN A 71 9.60 0.02 -4.10
CA ASN A 71 9.41 1.36 -4.65
C ASN A 71 8.23 1.37 -5.60
N MET A 72 7.42 2.42 -5.53
CA MET A 72 6.45 2.72 -6.58
C MET A 72 7.16 3.22 -7.84
N ASN A 73 6.42 3.22 -8.96
CA ASN A 73 6.84 3.96 -10.16
C ASN A 73 6.96 5.45 -9.84
N ASP A 74 7.67 6.18 -10.71
CA ASP A 74 7.81 7.64 -10.62
C ASP A 74 6.43 8.31 -10.53
N ASN A 75 6.22 9.13 -9.50
CA ASN A 75 4.93 9.78 -9.22
C ASN A 75 3.74 8.82 -8.98
N GLY A 76 4.02 7.52 -8.81
CA GLY A 76 3.01 6.49 -8.58
C GLY A 76 2.60 6.36 -7.12
N MET A 77 1.44 5.76 -6.87
CA MET A 77 0.97 5.47 -5.52
C MET A 77 0.13 4.19 -5.55
N PRO A 78 0.18 3.35 -4.50
CA PRO A 78 -0.67 2.17 -4.47
C PRO A 78 -2.13 2.56 -4.29
N PRO A 79 -3.10 1.78 -4.80
CA PRO A 79 -4.50 2.06 -4.56
C PRO A 79 -4.85 1.96 -3.07
N GLY A 80 -4.14 1.12 -2.30
CA GLY A 80 -4.35 0.91 -0.86
C GLY A 80 -3.07 0.70 -0.07
N GLY A 81 -3.25 0.34 1.20
CA GLY A 81 -2.15 -0.01 2.10
C GLY A 81 -1.36 -1.22 1.59
N ILE A 82 -0.04 -1.16 1.78
CA ILE A 82 0.89 -2.26 1.52
C ILE A 82 1.52 -2.67 2.85
N GLU A 83 1.54 -3.97 3.15
CA GLU A 83 2.05 -4.50 4.42
C GLU A 83 3.59 -4.59 4.48
N GLU A 84 4.25 -4.57 3.33
CA GLU A 84 5.70 -4.46 3.22
C GLU A 84 6.13 -2.99 3.25
N TYR A 85 7.35 -2.74 3.71
CA TYR A 85 7.90 -1.39 3.63
C TYR A 85 7.99 -0.94 2.17
N TRP A 86 7.56 0.29 1.91
CA TRP A 86 7.60 0.86 0.57
C TRP A 86 7.80 2.37 0.58
N GLU A 87 8.26 2.90 -0.55
CA GLU A 87 8.48 4.32 -0.77
C GLU A 87 7.98 4.73 -2.17
N THR A 88 7.48 5.95 -2.31
CA THR A 88 7.24 6.56 -3.62
C THR A 88 8.09 7.80 -3.83
N PRO A 89 8.89 7.85 -4.91
CA PRO A 89 9.57 9.07 -5.31
C PRO A 89 8.60 9.95 -6.12
N GLN A 90 8.55 11.25 -5.82
CA GLN A 90 7.74 12.21 -6.56
C GLN A 90 8.45 13.53 -6.83
N THR A 91 8.03 14.19 -7.91
CA THR A 91 8.52 15.51 -8.34
C THR A 91 7.64 16.63 -7.81
N LEU A 92 8.22 17.82 -7.60
CA LEU A 92 7.47 19.04 -7.29
C LEU A 92 6.79 19.66 -8.53
N ASN A 93 7.22 19.30 -9.72
CA ASN A 93 6.67 19.70 -11.03
C ASN A 93 6.65 18.48 -11.97
N GLU A 94 6.83 18.64 -13.28
CA GLU A 94 6.87 17.55 -14.26
C GLU A 94 8.28 16.99 -14.50
N THR A 95 9.33 17.62 -13.95
CA THR A 95 10.73 17.19 -14.12
C THR A 95 11.45 16.88 -12.79
N TRP A 96 12.43 15.96 -12.85
CA TRP A 96 13.30 15.65 -11.69
C TRP A 96 14.42 16.68 -11.51
N GLY A 97 15.15 16.96 -12.59
CA GLY A 97 16.12 18.05 -12.64
C GLY A 97 15.44 19.39 -12.89
N TYR A 98 16.15 20.48 -12.62
CA TYR A 98 15.68 21.82 -12.98
C TYR A 98 15.43 21.94 -14.48
N SER A 99 14.25 22.44 -14.84
CA SER A 99 13.89 22.82 -16.21
C SER A 99 13.38 24.26 -16.20
N ARG A 100 14.05 25.13 -16.96
CA ARG A 100 13.62 26.52 -17.13
C ARG A 100 12.26 26.68 -17.84
N PHE A 101 11.74 25.59 -18.41
CA PHE A 101 10.49 25.57 -19.17
C PHE A 101 9.34 24.93 -18.38
N ASP A 102 9.64 24.24 -17.29
CA ASP A 102 8.64 23.61 -16.45
C ASP A 102 8.25 24.56 -15.31
N HIS A 103 7.04 25.07 -15.39
CA HIS A 103 6.44 25.94 -14.40
C HIS A 103 5.20 25.32 -13.76
N ASN A 104 4.93 24.03 -14.01
CA ASN A 104 3.76 23.33 -13.47
C ASN A 104 4.03 22.83 -12.04
N TRP A 105 4.22 23.77 -11.12
CA TRP A 105 4.54 23.49 -9.72
C TRP A 105 3.31 23.03 -8.95
N LYS A 106 3.45 21.92 -8.23
CA LYS A 106 2.44 21.42 -7.31
C LYS A 106 2.24 22.41 -6.16
N PRO A 107 0.99 22.76 -5.82
CA PRO A 107 0.73 23.58 -4.64
C PRO A 107 1.02 22.79 -3.35
N ALA A 108 1.21 23.51 -2.24
CA ALA A 108 1.43 22.88 -0.94
C ALA A 108 0.29 21.95 -0.51
N SER A 109 -0.95 22.25 -0.93
CA SER A 109 -2.12 21.41 -0.65
C SER A 109 -1.96 20.00 -1.23
N GLU A 110 -1.55 19.89 -2.49
CA GLU A 110 -1.30 18.60 -3.14
C GLU A 110 -0.15 17.84 -2.45
N ILE A 111 0.90 18.54 -2.02
CA ILE A 111 2.03 17.91 -1.33
C ILE A 111 1.61 17.36 0.05
N ILE A 112 0.82 18.13 0.81
CA ILE A 112 0.28 17.72 2.12
C ILE A 112 -0.67 16.54 1.97
N GLU A 113 -1.53 16.57 0.94
CA GLU A 113 -2.43 15.47 0.64
C GLU A 113 -1.67 14.19 0.36
N LYS A 114 -0.71 14.23 -0.57
CA LYS A 114 0.10 13.06 -0.89
C LYS A 114 0.92 12.55 0.29
N LEU A 115 1.45 13.44 1.12
CA LEU A 115 2.13 13.03 2.35
C LEU A 115 1.19 12.22 3.27
N ALA A 116 -0.05 12.70 3.47
CA ALA A 116 -1.05 11.99 4.27
C ALA A 116 -1.48 10.66 3.60
N THR A 117 -1.71 10.65 2.28
CA THR A 117 -2.05 9.43 1.54
C THR A 117 -0.96 8.37 1.61
N VAL A 118 0.31 8.77 1.45
CA VAL A 118 1.45 7.84 1.51
C VAL A 118 1.59 7.27 2.92
N ALA A 119 1.52 8.12 3.95
CA ALA A 119 1.57 7.68 5.34
C ALA A 119 0.38 6.76 5.69
N SER A 120 -0.84 7.09 5.25
CA SER A 120 -2.04 6.26 5.47
C SER A 120 -1.97 4.92 4.75
N ARG A 121 -1.12 4.78 3.73
CA ARG A 121 -0.88 3.52 3.03
C ARG A 121 0.39 2.80 3.51
N GLY A 122 1.00 3.28 4.61
CA GLY A 122 2.15 2.65 5.26
C GLY A 122 3.49 2.88 4.55
N GLY A 123 3.58 3.90 3.68
CA GLY A 123 4.77 4.18 2.89
C GLY A 123 5.55 5.42 3.32
N ASN A 124 6.73 5.56 2.71
CA ASN A 124 7.56 6.76 2.79
C ASN A 124 7.39 7.65 1.54
N TYR A 125 7.36 8.96 1.75
CA TYR A 125 7.22 9.95 0.69
C TYR A 125 8.56 10.61 0.37
N LEU A 126 9.18 10.23 -0.75
CA LEU A 126 10.45 10.79 -1.20
C LEU A 126 10.18 11.94 -2.19
N LEU A 127 10.12 13.16 -1.68
CA LEU A 127 9.85 14.35 -2.48
C LEU A 127 11.15 14.98 -3.00
N ASN A 128 11.26 15.09 -4.33
CA ASN A 128 12.43 15.65 -5.01
C ASN A 128 12.43 17.18 -5.03
N VAL A 129 13.62 17.76 -4.96
CA VAL A 129 13.89 19.17 -5.24
C VAL A 129 14.99 19.24 -6.31
N GLY A 130 14.79 20.03 -7.36
CA GLY A 130 15.76 20.23 -8.44
C GLY A 130 16.38 21.62 -8.43
N PRO A 131 17.56 21.81 -7.81
CA PRO A 131 18.31 23.07 -7.89
C PRO A 131 18.72 23.42 -9.33
N ASP A 132 18.88 24.72 -9.61
CA ASP A 132 19.41 25.19 -10.88
C ASP A 132 20.92 24.94 -11.05
N GLY A 133 21.49 25.40 -12.16
CA GLY A 133 22.91 25.21 -12.48
C GLY A 133 23.88 25.90 -11.50
N GLU A 134 23.39 26.87 -10.72
CA GLU A 134 24.15 27.58 -9.68
C GLU A 134 23.91 26.96 -8.29
N GLY A 135 23.08 25.92 -8.19
CA GLY A 135 22.73 25.26 -6.94
C GLY A 135 21.60 25.95 -6.17
N VAL A 136 20.87 26.88 -6.79
CA VAL A 136 19.77 27.60 -6.14
C VAL A 136 18.48 26.79 -6.25
N ILE A 137 17.77 26.62 -5.13
CA ILE A 137 16.44 25.99 -5.12
C ILE A 137 15.44 26.97 -5.75
N PRO A 138 14.61 26.53 -6.72
CA PRO A 138 13.59 27.38 -7.31
C PRO A 138 12.63 27.98 -6.27
N GLU A 139 12.31 29.27 -6.40
CA GLU A 139 11.48 30.01 -5.45
C GLU A 139 10.12 29.34 -5.18
N GLU A 140 9.51 28.75 -6.21
CA GLU A 140 8.21 28.07 -6.08
C GLU A 140 8.31 26.76 -5.28
N SER A 141 9.41 26.01 -5.43
CA SER A 141 9.70 24.85 -4.58
C SER A 141 9.87 25.28 -3.12
N GLU A 142 10.62 26.35 -2.87
CA GLU A 142 10.83 26.88 -1.52
C GLU A 142 9.51 27.32 -0.87
N LYS A 143 8.69 28.11 -1.59
CA LYS A 143 7.38 28.59 -1.09
C LYS A 143 6.48 27.43 -0.69
N ALA A 144 6.37 26.41 -1.55
CA ALA A 144 5.55 25.23 -1.28
C ALA A 144 6.07 24.45 -0.07
N LEU A 145 7.37 24.14 -0.03
CA LEU A 145 7.98 23.41 1.08
C LEU A 145 7.92 24.17 2.42
N ARG A 146 7.98 25.51 2.42
CA ARG A 146 7.77 26.32 3.62
C ARG A 146 6.33 26.26 4.13
N GLN A 147 5.34 26.17 3.24
CA GLN A 147 3.94 25.95 3.63
C GLN A 147 3.76 24.55 4.23
N VAL A 148 4.30 23.52 3.57
CA VAL A 148 4.31 22.14 4.10
C VAL A 148 5.00 22.10 5.47
N GLY A 149 6.13 22.78 5.63
CA GLY A 149 6.86 22.87 6.90
C GLY A 149 6.03 23.49 8.03
N ARG A 150 5.21 24.51 7.75
CA ARG A 150 4.30 25.09 8.74
C ARG A 150 3.21 24.11 9.15
N TRP A 151 2.63 23.38 8.20
CA TRP A 151 1.65 22.34 8.49
C TRP A 151 2.28 21.22 9.35
N MET A 152 3.50 20.77 9.00
CA MET A 152 4.24 19.74 9.73
C MET A 152 4.59 20.16 11.16
N GLN A 153 4.89 21.43 11.43
CA GLN A 153 5.17 21.90 12.80
C GLN A 153 4.02 21.63 13.77
N GLN A 154 2.77 21.67 13.28
CA GLN A 154 1.59 21.40 14.09
C GLN A 154 1.14 19.94 14.02
N ASN A 155 1.29 19.29 12.86
CA ASN A 155 0.64 18.01 12.59
C ASN A 155 1.62 16.82 12.47
N SER A 156 2.93 17.02 12.67
CA SER A 156 3.92 15.96 12.44
C SER A 156 3.72 14.67 13.26
N GLU A 157 3.03 14.72 14.41
CA GLU A 157 2.70 13.53 15.20
C GLU A 157 1.81 12.53 14.44
N SER A 158 0.97 13.01 13.52
CA SER A 158 0.13 12.18 12.66
C SER A 158 0.86 11.57 11.46
N ILE A 159 2.15 11.89 11.27
CA ILE A 159 2.97 11.39 10.18
C ILE A 159 4.15 10.57 10.73
N TYR A 160 4.93 11.13 11.66
CA TYR A 160 6.13 10.46 12.14
C TYR A 160 5.84 9.34 13.14
N GLY A 161 6.35 8.15 12.81
CA GLY A 161 6.20 6.95 13.63
C GLY A 161 4.78 6.40 13.65
N THR A 162 3.97 6.74 12.64
CA THR A 162 2.66 6.14 12.41
C THR A 162 2.76 4.89 11.52
N THR A 163 1.70 4.10 11.49
CA THR A 163 1.48 3.01 10.54
C THR A 163 0.29 3.32 9.65
N GLY A 164 0.12 2.51 8.60
CA GLY A 164 -0.99 2.64 7.67
C GLY A 164 -2.38 2.51 8.32
N SER A 165 -3.36 3.03 7.61
CA SER A 165 -4.79 2.96 7.91
C SER A 165 -5.25 1.50 8.05
N PRO A 166 -6.10 1.19 9.05
CA PRO A 166 -6.81 -0.08 9.09
C PRO A 166 -8.01 -0.06 8.12
N PHE A 167 -8.49 1.12 7.73
CA PHE A 167 -9.60 1.31 6.78
C PHE A 167 -9.09 1.25 5.34
N LEU A 168 -9.89 0.63 4.47
CA LEU A 168 -9.61 0.57 3.03
C LEU A 168 -9.76 1.95 2.39
N ASP A 169 -10.94 2.56 2.55
CA ASP A 169 -11.31 3.85 1.97
C ASP A 169 -12.00 4.73 3.01
N ILE A 170 -11.72 6.03 2.96
CA ILE A 170 -12.37 7.07 3.77
C ILE A 170 -12.74 8.22 2.82
N PRO A 171 -14.03 8.44 2.52
CA PRO A 171 -14.43 9.36 1.45
C PRO A 171 -13.96 10.80 1.60
N TRP A 172 -13.80 11.28 2.83
CA TRP A 172 -13.44 12.66 3.15
C TRP A 172 -11.95 12.88 3.45
N GLY A 173 -11.13 11.82 3.39
CA GLY A 173 -9.69 11.94 3.66
C GLY A 173 -8.98 10.64 3.98
N TYR A 174 -8.10 10.66 4.99
CA TYR A 174 -7.15 9.57 5.26
C TYR A 174 -7.00 9.28 6.76
N CYS A 175 -6.41 8.14 7.09
CA CYS A 175 -6.16 7.74 8.47
C CYS A 175 -4.73 7.20 8.66
N THR A 176 -4.06 7.64 9.71
CA THR A 176 -2.80 7.02 10.17
C THR A 176 -2.96 6.54 11.62
N VAL A 177 -2.13 5.59 12.03
CA VAL A 177 -2.26 4.95 13.34
C VAL A 177 -0.98 5.07 14.15
N LYS A 178 -1.09 5.31 15.46
CA LYS A 178 0.05 5.22 16.39
C LYS A 178 -0.38 4.59 17.71
N GLY A 179 -0.12 3.30 17.88
CA GLY A 179 -0.63 2.55 19.03
C GLY A 179 -2.16 2.53 19.01
N ASN A 180 -2.79 2.92 20.13
CA ASN A 180 -4.25 2.94 20.28
C ASN A 180 -4.85 4.30 19.86
N ARG A 181 -4.26 4.97 18.88
CA ARG A 181 -4.68 6.30 18.43
C ARG A 181 -4.79 6.33 16.92
N LEU A 182 -5.92 6.85 16.44
CA LEU A 182 -6.11 7.20 15.04
C LEU A 182 -5.84 8.70 14.86
N TYR A 183 -5.21 9.06 13.74
CA TYR A 183 -5.20 10.42 13.24
C TYR A 183 -6.01 10.47 11.97
N LEU A 184 -7.13 11.17 12.02
CA LEU A 184 -8.03 11.34 10.89
C LEU A 184 -7.67 12.65 10.19
N HIS A 185 -7.16 12.54 8.97
CA HIS A 185 -6.82 13.65 8.10
C HIS A 185 -8.04 14.05 7.28
N VAL A 186 -8.62 15.21 7.55
CA VAL A 186 -9.84 15.70 6.91
C VAL A 186 -9.47 16.69 5.81
N PHE A 187 -9.72 16.29 4.57
CA PHE A 187 -9.48 17.09 3.36
C PHE A 187 -10.79 17.63 2.80
N ASP A 188 -11.83 16.80 2.76
CA ASP A 188 -13.15 17.14 2.23
C ASP A 188 -14.21 17.08 3.34
N PRO A 189 -14.23 18.07 4.26
CA PRO A 189 -15.19 18.08 5.36
C PRO A 189 -16.63 18.18 4.81
N PRO A 190 -17.59 17.43 5.39
CA PRO A 190 -18.98 17.49 4.96
C PRO A 190 -19.61 18.85 5.29
N GLU A 191 -20.53 19.31 4.43
CA GLU A 191 -21.16 20.63 4.52
C GLU A 191 -21.96 20.83 5.83
N ASP A 192 -22.54 19.76 6.35
CA ASP A 192 -23.31 19.77 7.59
C ASP A 192 -22.44 19.64 8.86
N GLY A 193 -21.11 19.55 8.70
CA GLY A 193 -20.14 19.41 9.78
C GLY A 193 -20.10 18.00 10.40
N ALA A 194 -20.86 17.05 9.87
CA ALA A 194 -21.00 15.72 10.41
C ALA A 194 -20.02 14.71 9.83
N LEU A 195 -18.84 14.55 10.45
CA LEU A 195 -17.84 13.61 9.96
C LEU A 195 -18.18 12.18 10.37
N ILE A 196 -18.39 11.27 9.41
CA ILE A 196 -18.76 9.88 9.65
C ILE A 196 -17.59 8.96 9.28
N LEU A 197 -17.19 8.08 10.20
CA LEU A 197 -16.23 7.01 9.98
C LEU A 197 -16.91 5.66 10.23
N GLU A 198 -16.94 4.81 9.20
CA GLU A 198 -17.61 3.52 9.25
C GLU A 198 -16.63 2.38 9.56
N GLY A 199 -17.15 1.34 10.23
CA GLY A 199 -16.47 0.05 10.40
C GLY A 199 -15.58 -0.07 11.64
N LEU A 200 -15.38 0.98 12.45
CA LEU A 200 -14.54 0.90 13.66
C LEU A 200 -15.26 0.15 14.79
N THR A 201 -14.73 -1.01 15.20
CA THR A 201 -15.30 -1.82 16.29
C THR A 201 -14.72 -1.46 17.65
N THR A 202 -13.48 -0.97 17.70
CA THR A 202 -12.85 -0.56 18.97
C THR A 202 -13.54 0.67 19.54
N ALA A 203 -13.84 0.64 20.84
CA ALA A 203 -14.48 1.77 21.51
C ALA A 203 -13.60 3.03 21.53
N VAL A 204 -14.18 4.16 21.16
CA VAL A 204 -13.55 5.48 21.24
C VAL A 204 -13.69 6.06 22.65
N THR A 205 -12.60 6.57 23.19
CA THR A 205 -12.52 7.12 24.56
C THR A 205 -12.42 8.64 24.59
N ALA A 206 -11.78 9.24 23.59
CA ALA A 206 -11.69 10.69 23.45
C ALA A 206 -11.43 11.09 21.99
N ALA A 207 -11.83 12.32 21.65
CA ALA A 207 -11.53 12.93 20.36
C ALA A 207 -11.22 14.43 20.51
N HIS A 208 -10.25 14.93 19.76
CA HIS A 208 -9.83 16.34 19.79
C HIS A 208 -9.11 16.75 18.49
N LEU A 209 -8.90 18.04 18.27
CA LEU A 209 -8.05 18.53 17.18
C LEU A 209 -6.56 18.38 17.55
N LEU A 210 -5.72 17.94 16.60
CA LEU A 210 -4.28 17.84 16.82
C LEU A 210 -3.65 19.22 17.02
N ALA A 211 -4.04 20.20 16.19
CA ALA A 211 -3.54 21.58 16.25
C ALA A 211 -3.99 22.33 17.52
N ASP A 212 -5.07 21.88 18.17
CA ASP A 212 -5.54 22.40 19.46
C ASP A 212 -6.09 21.27 20.34
N PRO A 213 -5.23 20.64 21.17
CA PRO A 213 -5.64 19.55 22.03
C PRO A 213 -6.67 19.92 23.11
N GLN A 214 -6.88 21.23 23.37
CA GLN A 214 -7.90 21.71 24.29
C GLN A 214 -9.29 21.69 23.62
N GLN A 215 -9.36 21.82 22.31
CA GLN A 215 -10.59 21.69 21.53
C GLN A 215 -11.00 20.22 21.43
N LYS A 216 -11.80 19.77 22.41
CA LYS A 216 -12.44 18.44 22.38
C LYS A 216 -13.57 18.40 21.36
N LEU A 217 -13.79 17.22 20.78
CA LEU A 217 -14.85 16.98 19.80
C LEU A 217 -15.96 16.16 20.44
N LEU A 218 -17.20 16.53 20.13
CA LEU A 218 -18.35 15.70 20.45
C LEU A 218 -18.40 14.56 19.44
N PHE A 219 -18.65 13.36 19.94
CA PHE A 219 -18.78 12.18 19.10
C PHE A 219 -19.80 11.19 19.67
N THR A 220 -20.35 10.37 18.77
CA THR A 220 -21.19 9.21 19.10
C THR A 220 -20.68 8.01 18.33
N GLN A 221 -20.62 6.86 18.98
CA GLN A 221 -20.32 5.58 18.34
C GLN A 221 -21.53 4.67 18.51
N ASP A 222 -22.23 4.35 17.41
CA ASP A 222 -23.35 3.41 17.37
C ASP A 222 -22.92 2.17 16.60
N GLY A 223 -22.74 1.06 17.31
CA GLY A 223 -22.12 -0.14 16.75
C GLY A 223 -20.72 0.18 16.19
N THR A 224 -20.59 0.13 14.86
CA THR A 224 -19.34 0.40 14.14
C THR A 224 -19.28 1.76 13.45
N THR A 225 -20.33 2.56 13.60
CA THR A 225 -20.44 3.88 12.97
C THR A 225 -20.05 4.93 14.00
N LEU A 226 -18.97 5.67 13.70
CA LEU A 226 -18.48 6.76 14.51
C LEU A 226 -18.80 8.09 13.84
N ARG A 227 -19.48 8.98 14.57
CA ARG A 227 -19.84 10.32 14.09
C ARG A 227 -19.19 11.37 14.98
N PHE A 228 -18.55 12.36 14.37
CA PHE A 228 -18.03 13.56 15.02
C PHE A 228 -18.80 14.80 14.57
N GLU A 229 -18.95 15.75 15.49
CA GLU A 229 -19.40 17.09 15.15
C GLU A 229 -18.17 18.00 14.99
N LEU A 230 -17.89 18.42 13.76
CA LEU A 230 -16.78 19.32 13.47
C LEU A 230 -17.08 20.75 13.96
N PRO A 231 -16.06 21.50 14.42
CA PRO A 231 -16.25 22.91 14.74
C PRO A 231 -16.55 23.71 13.45
N PRO A 232 -17.30 24.81 13.54
CA PRO A 232 -17.66 25.63 12.38
C PRO A 232 -16.46 26.31 11.72
N ILE A 233 -15.33 26.40 12.43
CA ILE A 233 -14.07 26.91 11.91
C ILE A 233 -13.02 25.83 12.14
N LEU A 234 -12.52 25.26 11.04
CA LEU A 234 -11.42 24.31 11.08
C LEU A 234 -10.08 25.05 11.16
N PRO A 235 -9.09 24.51 11.90
CA PRO A 235 -7.80 25.15 12.11
C PRO A 235 -6.95 25.24 10.83
N ASP A 236 -7.15 24.32 9.89
CA ASP A 236 -6.43 24.26 8.63
C ASP A 236 -7.39 23.90 7.49
N THR A 237 -7.37 24.67 6.41
CA THR A 237 -8.27 24.51 5.26
C THR A 237 -7.75 23.52 4.20
N ILE A 238 -6.52 23.04 4.35
CA ILE A 238 -5.92 22.01 3.50
C ILE A 238 -6.14 20.65 4.14
N ASN A 239 -5.72 20.49 5.39
CA ASN A 239 -5.79 19.21 6.11
C ASN A 239 -5.90 19.46 7.61
N THR A 240 -7.13 19.34 8.11
CA THR A 240 -7.37 19.34 9.56
C THR A 240 -7.24 17.93 10.11
N VAL A 241 -6.44 17.77 11.16
CA VAL A 241 -6.19 16.46 11.78
C VAL A 241 -6.95 16.32 13.10
N LEU A 242 -7.78 15.28 13.19
CA LEU A 242 -8.43 14.87 14.43
C LEU A 242 -7.63 13.74 15.06
N VAL A 243 -7.48 13.79 16.37
CA VAL A 243 -6.92 12.72 17.19
C VAL A 243 -8.06 11.94 17.83
N VAL A 244 -8.07 10.63 17.66
CA VAL A 244 -9.07 9.72 18.23
C VAL A 244 -8.38 8.68 19.09
N ASP A 245 -8.57 8.76 20.40
CA ASP A 245 -8.01 7.83 21.37
C ASP A 245 -8.95 6.63 21.56
N LEU A 246 -8.41 5.42 21.41
CA LEU A 246 -9.15 4.17 21.47
C LEU A 246 -8.90 3.43 22.79
N ALA A 247 -9.89 2.64 23.23
CA ALA A 247 -9.78 1.80 24.42
C ALA A 247 -8.79 0.62 24.25
N GLY A 248 -8.38 0.33 23.03
CA GLY A 248 -7.48 -0.74 22.65
C GLY A 248 -6.90 -0.52 21.25
N PRO A 249 -6.19 -1.50 20.69
CA PRO A 249 -5.72 -1.44 19.31
C PRO A 249 -6.88 -1.21 18.34
N PRO A 250 -6.66 -0.50 17.21
CA PRO A 250 -7.71 -0.28 16.23
C PRO A 250 -8.11 -1.57 15.54
N GLU A 251 -9.39 -1.90 15.65
CA GLU A 251 -10.04 -3.01 14.97
C GLU A 251 -11.16 -2.45 14.10
N VAL A 252 -11.19 -2.89 12.84
CA VAL A 252 -12.20 -2.47 11.87
C VAL A 252 -12.82 -3.68 11.19
N LEU A 253 -14.09 -3.55 10.82
CA LEU A 253 -14.75 -4.56 10.02
C LEU A 253 -14.10 -4.67 8.64
N PRO A 254 -14.04 -5.89 8.06
CA PRO A 254 -13.71 -6.06 6.66
C PRO A 254 -14.63 -5.27 5.75
N PRO A 255 -14.15 -4.81 4.59
CA PRO A 255 -15.04 -4.37 3.52
C PRO A 255 -15.97 -5.52 3.12
N VAL A 256 -17.25 -5.19 2.88
CA VAL A 256 -18.23 -6.13 2.33
C VAL A 256 -18.48 -5.78 0.88
N ILE A 257 -17.97 -6.62 -0.01
CA ILE A 257 -18.02 -6.42 -1.46
C ILE A 257 -19.46 -6.62 -1.95
N GLN A 258 -19.89 -5.70 -2.80
CA GLN A 258 -21.20 -5.76 -3.45
C GLN A 258 -21.05 -6.33 -4.86
N ALA A 259 -22.13 -6.91 -5.37
CA ALA A 259 -22.17 -7.37 -6.74
C ALA A 259 -22.16 -6.19 -7.72
N ASP A 260 -21.62 -6.41 -8.92
CA ASP A 260 -21.78 -5.47 -10.04
C ASP A 260 -23.21 -5.52 -10.63
N GLU A 261 -23.45 -4.74 -11.68
CA GLU A 261 -24.73 -4.67 -12.38
C GLU A 261 -25.19 -6.01 -12.99
N ASN A 262 -24.28 -6.94 -13.22
CA ASN A 262 -24.55 -8.28 -13.74
C ASN A 262 -24.71 -9.32 -12.63
N GLY A 263 -24.58 -8.92 -11.37
CA GLY A 263 -24.60 -9.81 -10.21
C GLY A 263 -23.27 -10.53 -9.96
N ALA A 264 -22.18 -10.13 -10.62
CA ALA A 264 -20.86 -10.72 -10.44
C ALA A 264 -20.07 -10.06 -9.29
N PHE A 265 -19.17 -10.81 -8.68
CA PHE A 265 -18.28 -10.29 -7.63
C PHE A 265 -16.83 -10.36 -8.07
N LEU A 266 -16.10 -9.26 -7.86
CA LEU A 266 -14.66 -9.20 -8.02
C LEU A 266 -13.99 -9.18 -6.65
N LEU A 267 -13.26 -10.25 -6.33
CA LEU A 267 -12.54 -10.45 -5.07
C LEU A 267 -11.04 -10.28 -5.35
N ASP A 268 -10.57 -9.04 -5.35
CA ASP A 268 -9.22 -8.69 -5.80
C ASP A 268 -8.20 -8.57 -4.67
N HIS A 269 -6.94 -8.35 -5.05
CA HIS A 269 -5.84 -8.10 -4.11
C HIS A 269 -6.04 -6.83 -3.24
N TYR A 270 -6.89 -5.89 -3.67
CA TYR A 270 -7.10 -4.61 -2.98
C TYR A 270 -8.01 -4.82 -1.77
N THR A 271 -9.15 -5.49 -1.98
CA THR A 271 -10.19 -5.74 -0.99
C THR A 271 -9.93 -6.92 -0.06
N ALA A 272 -8.89 -7.72 -0.33
CA ALA A 272 -8.53 -8.89 0.46
C ALA A 272 -8.12 -8.56 1.90
N GLN A 273 -8.57 -9.34 2.87
CA GLN A 273 -7.89 -9.42 4.17
C GLN A 273 -6.82 -10.52 4.11
N THR A 274 -5.59 -10.16 4.44
CA THR A 274 -4.43 -11.06 4.41
C THR A 274 -4.12 -11.56 5.81
N TYR A 275 -3.81 -12.85 5.93
CA TYR A 275 -3.43 -13.51 7.18
C TYR A 275 -2.18 -14.35 6.93
N GLY A 276 -1.39 -14.55 7.98
CA GLY A 276 -0.11 -15.24 7.91
C GLY A 276 1.07 -14.27 7.83
N ALA A 277 2.26 -14.77 8.16
CA ALA A 277 3.46 -13.93 8.24
C ALA A 277 4.00 -13.57 6.86
N THR A 278 3.70 -14.39 5.85
CA THR A 278 4.34 -14.32 4.54
C THR A 278 3.45 -13.71 3.47
N VAL A 279 2.11 -13.70 3.61
CA VAL A 279 1.23 -13.02 2.63
C VAL A 279 1.44 -11.52 2.67
N LYS A 280 1.75 -10.92 1.51
CA LYS A 280 1.93 -9.48 1.39
C LYS A 280 1.43 -8.96 0.04
N ARG A 281 0.99 -7.70 0.02
CA ARG A 281 0.74 -6.95 -1.21
C ARG A 281 2.04 -6.46 -1.83
N PHE A 282 2.17 -6.62 -3.14
CA PHE A 282 3.31 -6.13 -3.90
C PHE A 282 2.89 -5.26 -5.06
N ASN A 283 3.74 -4.28 -5.38
CA ASN A 283 3.69 -3.55 -6.64
C ASN A 283 4.93 -3.83 -7.46
N ARG A 284 4.74 -4.31 -8.69
CA ARG A 284 5.80 -4.37 -9.67
C ARG A 284 5.31 -3.93 -11.05
N LYS A 285 6.03 -2.97 -11.65
CA LYS A 285 5.64 -2.29 -12.90
C LYS A 285 4.25 -1.64 -12.86
N GLY A 286 3.80 -1.18 -11.70
CA GLY A 286 2.44 -0.64 -11.52
C GLY A 286 1.35 -1.71 -11.48
N LYS A 287 1.71 -3.00 -11.42
CA LYS A 287 0.78 -4.11 -11.27
C LYS A 287 0.80 -4.60 -9.82
N PHE A 288 -0.36 -4.57 -9.20
CA PHE A 288 -0.57 -4.99 -7.82
C PHE A 288 -1.06 -6.44 -7.74
N HIS A 289 -0.58 -7.17 -6.73
CA HIS A 289 -0.93 -8.56 -6.49
C HIS A 289 -0.65 -8.95 -5.03
N LEU A 290 -1.18 -10.09 -4.61
CA LEU A 290 -0.75 -10.78 -3.41
C LEU A 290 0.31 -11.84 -3.78
N SER A 291 1.34 -11.96 -2.96
CA SER A 291 2.40 -12.96 -3.12
C SER A 291 2.88 -13.47 -1.75
N LYS A 292 3.96 -14.25 -1.78
CA LYS A 292 4.77 -14.73 -0.66
C LYS A 292 4.09 -15.71 0.31
N TRP A 293 2.81 -16.05 0.14
CA TRP A 293 2.19 -17.21 0.80
C TRP A 293 2.94 -18.51 0.53
N ALA A 294 3.44 -19.14 1.59
CA ALA A 294 4.22 -20.36 1.51
C ALA A 294 3.59 -21.55 2.25
N ALA A 295 2.57 -21.32 3.08
CA ALA A 295 2.01 -22.38 3.92
C ALA A 295 0.51 -22.17 4.22
N PRO A 296 -0.22 -23.17 4.75
CA PRO A 296 -1.68 -23.10 4.90
C PRO A 296 -2.20 -22.01 5.86
N GLN A 297 -1.36 -21.50 6.76
CA GLN A 297 -1.68 -20.35 7.62
C GLN A 297 -1.72 -19.02 6.84
N ASP A 298 -1.12 -18.98 5.66
CA ASP A 298 -1.09 -17.84 4.78
C ASP A 298 -2.37 -17.83 3.93
N SER A 299 -3.20 -16.80 4.06
CA SER A 299 -4.48 -16.75 3.35
C SER A 299 -4.92 -15.35 2.96
N ALA A 300 -5.75 -15.30 1.93
CA ALA A 300 -6.55 -14.13 1.60
C ALA A 300 -8.03 -14.43 1.78
N VAL A 301 -8.75 -13.48 2.37
CA VAL A 301 -10.13 -13.61 2.79
C VAL A 301 -10.94 -12.44 2.27
N TRP A 302 -12.13 -12.72 1.76
CA TRP A 302 -13.08 -11.70 1.34
C TRP A 302 -14.44 -11.94 1.97
N TYR A 303 -15.15 -10.84 2.17
CA TYR A 303 -16.53 -10.83 2.59
C TYR A 303 -17.35 -10.12 1.52
N PHE A 304 -18.49 -10.69 1.17
CA PHE A 304 -19.35 -10.14 0.12
C PHE A 304 -20.82 -10.45 0.41
N GLU A 305 -21.71 -9.57 -0.02
CA GLU A 305 -23.15 -9.69 0.25
C GLU A 305 -23.87 -10.33 -0.93
N VAL A 306 -24.57 -11.44 -0.69
CA VAL A 306 -25.37 -12.12 -1.73
C VAL A 306 -26.85 -11.90 -1.44
N GLU A 307 -27.57 -11.26 -2.37
CA GLU A 307 -28.98 -10.92 -2.18
C GLU A 307 -29.92 -12.14 -2.24
N ARG A 308 -29.57 -13.16 -3.04
CA ARG A 308 -30.42 -14.34 -3.24
C ARG A 308 -29.59 -15.60 -3.53
N PRO A 309 -30.09 -16.79 -3.16
CA PRO A 309 -29.43 -18.04 -3.50
C PRO A 309 -29.20 -18.20 -5.01
N GLN A 310 -27.98 -18.51 -5.41
CA GLN A 310 -27.56 -18.58 -6.82
C GLN A 310 -26.30 -19.43 -6.99
N ARG A 311 -26.08 -19.93 -8.22
CA ARG A 311 -24.83 -20.59 -8.63
C ARG A 311 -23.90 -19.60 -9.31
N TYR A 312 -22.60 -19.74 -9.04
CA TYR A 312 -21.56 -18.91 -9.60
C TYR A 312 -20.47 -19.77 -10.23
N GLU A 313 -20.03 -19.41 -11.43
CA GLU A 313 -18.75 -19.86 -11.98
C GLU A 313 -17.65 -19.10 -11.24
N LEU A 314 -16.74 -19.84 -10.63
CA LEU A 314 -15.61 -19.29 -9.92
C LEU A 314 -14.37 -19.39 -10.80
N SER A 315 -13.80 -18.25 -11.15
CA SER A 315 -12.52 -18.16 -11.85
C SER A 315 -11.49 -17.40 -11.01
N ILE A 316 -10.22 -17.70 -11.26
CA ILE A 316 -9.08 -17.09 -10.56
C ILE A 316 -8.10 -16.54 -11.59
N ALA A 317 -7.60 -15.33 -11.36
CA ALA A 317 -6.57 -14.69 -12.17
C ALA A 317 -5.26 -14.60 -11.38
N TYR A 318 -4.20 -15.21 -11.90
CA TYR A 318 -2.87 -15.21 -11.29
C TYR A 318 -1.76 -15.27 -12.33
N ALA A 319 -0.52 -15.01 -11.89
CA ALA A 319 0.70 -15.29 -12.64
C ALA A 319 1.63 -16.21 -11.83
N VAL A 320 2.24 -17.20 -12.47
CA VAL A 320 3.05 -18.26 -11.85
C VAL A 320 4.23 -18.61 -12.74
N GLN A 321 5.43 -18.63 -12.14
CA GLN A 321 6.65 -19.09 -12.80
C GLN A 321 6.68 -20.62 -12.96
N PRO A 322 7.42 -21.15 -13.94
CA PRO A 322 7.58 -22.59 -14.14
C PRO A 322 8.02 -23.35 -12.87
N GLU A 323 8.90 -22.77 -12.05
CA GLU A 323 9.36 -23.39 -10.79
C GLU A 323 8.27 -23.56 -9.72
N TRP A 324 7.16 -22.81 -9.81
CA TRP A 324 6.06 -22.84 -8.84
C TRP A 324 4.84 -23.61 -9.37
N ALA A 325 4.90 -24.10 -10.61
CA ALA A 325 3.82 -24.84 -11.23
C ALA A 325 3.49 -26.14 -10.45
N GLY A 326 2.21 -26.49 -10.38
CA GLY A 326 1.72 -27.68 -9.68
C GLY A 326 1.53 -27.52 -8.18
N GLN A 327 1.91 -26.39 -7.58
CA GLN A 327 1.70 -26.16 -6.15
C GLN A 327 0.20 -26.11 -5.81
N PRO A 328 -0.25 -26.83 -4.77
CA PRO A 328 -1.67 -26.97 -4.48
C PRO A 328 -2.22 -25.81 -3.63
N PHE A 329 -3.47 -25.44 -3.90
CA PHE A 329 -4.23 -24.48 -3.11
C PHE A 329 -5.68 -24.93 -2.90
N VAL A 330 -6.32 -24.32 -1.91
CA VAL A 330 -7.72 -24.55 -1.58
C VAL A 330 -8.47 -23.23 -1.55
N VAL A 331 -9.59 -23.16 -2.26
CA VAL A 331 -10.60 -22.11 -2.12
C VAL A 331 -11.75 -22.65 -1.26
N ARG A 332 -12.12 -21.90 -0.23
CA ARG A 332 -13.21 -22.23 0.69
C ARG A 332 -14.31 -21.18 0.63
N LEU A 333 -15.55 -21.62 0.48
CA LEU A 333 -16.73 -20.76 0.57
C LEU A 333 -17.77 -21.42 1.47
N ASN A 334 -17.97 -20.86 2.66
CA ASN A 334 -18.94 -21.34 3.66
C ASN A 334 -18.88 -22.87 3.93
N GLY A 335 -17.68 -23.43 4.03
CA GLY A 335 -17.47 -24.86 4.29
C GLY A 335 -17.45 -25.77 3.06
N GLN A 336 -17.75 -25.25 1.86
CA GLN A 336 -17.42 -25.92 0.60
C GLN A 336 -15.94 -25.70 0.28
N GLU A 337 -15.26 -26.73 -0.26
CA GLU A 337 -13.85 -26.65 -0.65
C GLU A 337 -13.68 -26.98 -2.14
N ILE A 338 -12.92 -26.15 -2.85
CA ILE A 338 -12.42 -26.43 -4.19
C ILE A 338 -10.90 -26.55 -4.06
N LYS A 339 -10.36 -27.70 -4.47
CA LYS A 339 -8.92 -27.96 -4.47
C LYS A 339 -8.41 -27.88 -5.90
N ALA A 340 -7.33 -27.13 -6.09
CA ALA A 340 -6.71 -26.94 -7.39
C ALA A 340 -5.19 -26.87 -7.24
N GLN A 341 -4.50 -26.87 -8.37
CA GLN A 341 -3.07 -26.62 -8.47
C GLN A 341 -2.86 -25.45 -9.41
N VAL A 342 -1.79 -24.68 -9.18
CA VAL A 342 -1.44 -23.60 -10.08
C VAL A 342 -0.81 -24.12 -11.37
N GLU A 343 -1.12 -23.48 -12.48
CA GLU A 343 -0.51 -23.73 -13.79
C GLU A 343 0.53 -22.64 -14.09
N GLU A 344 1.58 -22.97 -14.84
CA GLU A 344 2.54 -21.94 -15.28
C GLU A 344 1.85 -20.95 -16.22
N THR A 345 2.14 -19.66 -16.06
CA THR A 345 1.55 -18.61 -16.91
C THR A 345 2.56 -17.94 -17.83
N GLY A 346 3.82 -18.40 -17.80
CA GLY A 346 4.94 -17.84 -18.55
C GLY A 346 5.86 -17.01 -17.66
N ASP A 347 5.72 -15.69 -17.70
CA ASP A 347 6.57 -14.75 -16.95
C ASP A 347 5.87 -14.19 -15.70
N TRP A 348 6.63 -13.54 -14.81
CA TRP A 348 6.22 -13.10 -13.48
C TRP A 348 4.95 -12.24 -13.47
N TYR A 349 4.63 -11.55 -14.56
CA TYR A 349 3.49 -10.62 -14.64
C TYR A 349 2.56 -10.91 -15.81
N ASP A 350 2.63 -12.11 -16.37
CA ASP A 350 1.70 -12.59 -17.37
C ASP A 350 0.53 -13.27 -16.66
N TYR A 351 -0.53 -12.49 -16.42
CA TYR A 351 -1.69 -12.94 -15.66
C TYR A 351 -2.66 -13.67 -16.59
N GLN A 352 -3.01 -14.90 -16.23
CA GLN A 352 -4.01 -15.70 -16.92
C GLN A 352 -5.17 -16.01 -15.98
N THR A 353 -6.33 -16.29 -16.57
CA THR A 353 -7.55 -16.62 -15.82
C THR A 353 -7.90 -18.09 -16.02
N PHE A 354 -8.13 -18.80 -14.91
CA PHE A 354 -8.46 -20.21 -14.86
C PHE A 354 -9.83 -20.38 -14.21
N VAL A 355 -10.72 -21.14 -14.85
CA VAL A 355 -12.00 -21.53 -14.25
C VAL A 355 -11.75 -22.70 -13.31
N LEU A 356 -12.18 -22.58 -12.06
CA LEU A 356 -11.96 -23.60 -11.03
C LEU A 356 -13.14 -24.56 -10.95
N ASP A 357 -14.34 -24.04 -10.68
CA ASP A 357 -15.57 -24.84 -10.58
C ASP A 357 -16.81 -23.94 -10.60
N THR A 358 -18.00 -24.54 -10.64
CA THR A 358 -19.28 -23.89 -10.33
C THR A 358 -19.68 -24.16 -8.88
N ILE A 359 -19.90 -23.10 -8.10
CA ILE A 359 -20.28 -23.19 -6.69
C ILE A 359 -21.70 -22.68 -6.43
N ALA A 360 -22.44 -23.36 -5.54
CA ALA A 360 -23.78 -22.93 -5.15
C ALA A 360 -23.76 -22.17 -3.82
N ILE A 361 -24.30 -20.95 -3.82
CA ILE A 361 -24.57 -20.17 -2.61
C ILE A 361 -26.05 -20.33 -2.30
N LEU A 362 -26.37 -21.06 -1.23
CA LEU A 362 -27.75 -21.50 -0.96
C LEU A 362 -28.53 -20.55 -0.04
N ARG A 363 -27.89 -19.50 0.50
CA ARG A 363 -28.49 -18.55 1.42
C ARG A 363 -28.07 -17.14 1.05
N ALA A 364 -29.03 -16.22 1.04
CA ALA A 364 -28.75 -14.80 1.02
C ALA A 364 -28.04 -14.36 2.31
N GLY A 365 -27.39 -13.20 2.26
CA GLY A 365 -26.61 -12.63 3.35
C GLY A 365 -25.12 -12.51 3.00
N GLN A 366 -24.36 -12.07 3.99
CA GLN A 366 -22.91 -12.00 3.92
C GLN A 366 -22.28 -13.39 3.81
N GLN A 367 -21.36 -13.53 2.86
CA GLN A 367 -20.60 -14.73 2.58
C GLN A 367 -19.12 -14.51 2.90
N LYS A 368 -18.39 -15.59 3.18
CA LYS A 368 -16.94 -15.56 3.39
C LYS A 368 -16.24 -16.50 2.41
N LEU A 369 -15.36 -15.96 1.57
CA LEU A 369 -14.46 -16.74 0.72
C LEU A 369 -13.03 -16.66 1.25
N THR A 370 -12.31 -17.76 1.21
CA THR A 370 -10.91 -17.84 1.63
C THR A 370 -10.09 -18.63 0.61
N ILE A 371 -8.90 -18.17 0.27
CA ILE A 371 -7.89 -18.93 -0.48
C ILE A 371 -6.62 -19.08 0.36
N CYS A 372 -6.01 -20.27 0.33
CA CYS A 372 -4.73 -20.53 0.97
C CYS A 372 -3.96 -21.67 0.25
N PRO A 373 -2.64 -21.79 0.46
CA PRO A 373 -1.91 -23.02 0.14
C PRO A 373 -2.56 -24.24 0.80
N ALA A 374 -2.56 -25.38 0.10
CA ALA A 374 -3.08 -26.62 0.66
C ALA A 374 -2.09 -27.28 1.64
N GLU A 375 -0.80 -27.00 1.48
CA GLU A 375 0.31 -27.53 2.26
C GLU A 375 1.46 -26.52 2.31
N GLU A 376 2.57 -26.86 2.98
CA GLU A 376 3.81 -26.08 2.90
C GLU A 376 4.44 -26.24 1.51
N LEU A 377 4.81 -25.11 0.90
CA LEU A 377 5.26 -25.04 -0.48
C LEU A 377 6.78 -24.86 -0.60
N LEU A 378 7.34 -25.36 -1.70
CA LEU A 378 8.72 -25.09 -2.10
C LEU A 378 8.75 -23.80 -2.95
N GLY A 379 8.62 -22.66 -2.27
CA GLY A 379 8.52 -21.35 -2.92
C GLY A 379 7.26 -20.61 -2.48
N TYR A 380 6.63 -19.90 -3.40
CA TYR A 380 5.40 -19.14 -3.14
C TYR A 380 4.29 -19.58 -4.08
N LEU A 381 3.04 -19.58 -3.59
CA LEU A 381 1.92 -20.15 -4.33
C LEU A 381 1.70 -19.52 -5.72
N MET A 382 1.61 -18.19 -5.80
CA MET A 382 1.31 -17.44 -7.02
C MET A 382 1.45 -15.92 -6.83
N TYR A 383 1.45 -15.16 -7.93
CA TYR A 383 1.07 -13.75 -7.92
C TYR A 383 -0.43 -13.64 -8.19
N PHE A 384 -1.21 -13.53 -7.13
CA PHE A 384 -2.67 -13.48 -7.24
C PHE A 384 -3.15 -12.09 -7.57
N LYS A 385 -4.06 -12.01 -8.54
CA LYS A 385 -4.72 -10.76 -8.92
C LYS A 385 -6.14 -10.67 -8.38
N ALA A 386 -6.98 -11.68 -8.67
CA ALA A 386 -8.37 -11.69 -8.25
C ALA A 386 -9.02 -13.08 -8.36
N ILE A 387 -10.13 -13.27 -7.64
CA ILE A 387 -11.16 -14.28 -7.92
C ILE A 387 -12.39 -13.54 -8.45
N GLU A 388 -13.04 -14.12 -9.46
CA GLU A 388 -14.29 -13.61 -10.01
C GLU A 388 -15.38 -14.66 -9.85
N LEU A 389 -16.52 -14.26 -9.30
CA LEU A 389 -17.73 -15.08 -9.18
C LEU A 389 -18.77 -14.56 -10.17
N LYS A 390 -19.03 -15.32 -11.24
CA LYS A 390 -20.03 -14.95 -12.26
C LYS A 390 -21.30 -15.76 -12.09
N PRO A 391 -22.48 -15.13 -11.97
CA PRO A 391 -23.78 -15.78 -12.09
C PRO A 391 -23.84 -16.79 -13.23
N VAL A 392 -24.24 -18.03 -12.92
CA VAL A 392 -24.60 -19.03 -13.92
C VAL A 392 -26.13 -19.02 -14.07
N ASN A 393 -26.59 -19.00 -15.32
CA ASN A 393 -28.01 -19.06 -15.66
C ASN A 393 -28.62 -20.45 -15.48
#